data_AF-A0A857JAP3-F1
#
_entry.id   AF-A0A857JAP3-F1
#
_cell.length_a   1.000
_cell.length_b   1.000
_cell.length_c   1.000
_cell.angle_alpha   90.00
_cell.angle_beta   90.00
_cell.angle_gamma   90.00
#
_symmetry.space_group_name_H-M   'P 1'
#
loop_
_entity.id
_entity.type
_entity.pdbx_description
1 polymer ?
#
loop_
_entity_poly.entity_id
_entity_poly.type
_entity_poly.pdbx_seq_one_letter_code
_entity_poly.pdbx_strand_id
1 'polypeptide(L)'
;MSPRQILVALAALATVLLATGCAAPAKSIDYAAFRTTRPKSILVLPPVNESPDINASAGMLAQLSFPLAESGYYVLPVALVAETFRNNGLDTPAEAQAVAPAKLQEIFGADAALYVKVTKYGTSYTVINSEAVVAADARLVDLKTGAVLWSGSASASSAEGLNNGGGGLMGLLVTAVVQQIIGSLTDASFTVAGTTSLRLAAAGRPNGILYGPRSPKYLSD
;
A
#
# COMPACT_ATOMS: atom_id res chain seq x y z
N MET A 1 -10.84 -28.61 52.91
CA MET A 1 -11.20 -27.50 51.98
C MET A 1 -12.68 -27.55 51.73
N SER A 2 -13.39 -26.46 51.97
CA SER A 2 -14.84 -26.40 51.71
C SER A 2 -15.10 -26.40 50.20
N PRO A 3 -16.23 -26.94 49.71
CA PRO A 3 -16.54 -27.00 48.27
C PRO A 3 -16.53 -25.60 47.59
N ARG A 4 -16.80 -24.52 48.35
CA ARG A 4 -16.65 -23.13 47.88
C ARG A 4 -15.21 -22.75 47.55
N GLN A 5 -14.22 -23.24 48.29
CA GLN A 5 -12.80 -22.93 48.05
C GLN A 5 -12.27 -23.59 46.78
N ILE A 6 -12.78 -24.77 46.43
CA ILE A 6 -12.41 -25.50 45.21
C ILE A 6 -12.98 -24.80 43.97
N LEU A 7 -14.23 -24.33 44.03
CA LEU A 7 -14.86 -23.55 42.97
C LEU A 7 -14.15 -22.22 42.68
N VAL A 8 -13.71 -21.51 43.73
CA VAL A 8 -12.94 -20.26 43.57
C VAL A 8 -11.57 -20.51 42.96
N ALA A 9 -10.89 -21.60 43.35
CA ALA A 9 -9.60 -21.98 42.78
C ALA A 9 -9.70 -22.36 41.29
N LEU A 10 -10.75 -23.07 40.89
CA LEU A 10 -11.02 -23.41 39.48
C LEU A 10 -11.35 -22.19 38.63
N ALA A 11 -12.13 -21.24 39.17
CA ALA A 11 -12.45 -19.99 38.47
C ALA A 11 -11.22 -19.09 38.29
N ALA A 12 -10.32 -19.04 39.29
CA ALA A 12 -9.05 -18.32 39.22
C ALA A 12 -8.07 -18.97 38.22
N LEU A 13 -8.03 -20.30 38.16
CA LEU A 13 -7.19 -21.01 37.19
C LEU A 13 -7.69 -20.81 35.74
N ALA A 14 -9.01 -20.80 35.53
CA ALA A 14 -9.63 -20.54 34.24
C ALA A 14 -9.36 -19.11 33.72
N THR A 15 -9.29 -18.12 34.62
CA THR A 15 -8.98 -16.73 34.23
C THR A 15 -7.51 -16.51 33.87
N VAL A 16 -6.58 -17.26 34.49
CA VAL A 16 -5.15 -17.22 34.12
C VAL A 16 -4.89 -17.88 32.75
N LEU A 17 -5.61 -18.96 32.44
CA LEU A 17 -5.52 -19.65 31.14
C LEU A 17 -6.08 -18.82 29.97
N LEU A 18 -7.02 -17.90 30.22
CA LEU A 18 -7.58 -16.99 29.21
C LEU A 18 -6.68 -15.76 28.95
N ALA A 19 -5.69 -15.49 29.81
CA ALA A 19 -4.81 -14.32 29.70
C ALA A 19 -3.58 -14.55 28.80
N THR A 20 -3.31 -15.79 28.37
CA THR A 20 -2.24 -16.09 27.40
C THR A 20 -2.76 -15.92 25.97
N GLY A 21 -3.15 -14.69 25.63
CA GLY A 21 -3.34 -14.29 24.24
C GLY A 21 -1.98 -14.29 23.55
N CYS A 22 -1.72 -15.31 22.73
CA CYS A 22 -0.54 -15.39 21.89
C CYS A 22 -0.66 -14.31 20.79
N ALA A 23 -0.24 -13.09 21.10
CA ALA A 23 0.00 -12.07 20.08
C ALA A 23 1.13 -12.61 19.20
N ALA A 24 0.78 -13.12 18.01
CA ALA A 24 1.77 -13.52 17.03
C ALA A 24 2.72 -12.33 16.79
N PRO A 25 4.05 -12.53 16.79
CA PRO A 25 5.00 -11.46 16.57
C PRO A 25 4.67 -10.79 15.24
N ALA A 26 4.38 -9.49 15.28
CA ALA A 26 4.20 -8.71 14.07
C ALA A 26 5.46 -8.88 13.22
N LYS A 27 5.30 -9.37 11.98
CA LYS A 27 6.40 -9.55 11.03
C LYS A 27 7.10 -8.20 10.86
N SER A 28 8.26 -8.03 11.49
CA SER A 28 9.06 -6.82 11.37
C SER A 28 9.79 -6.86 10.04
N ILE A 29 9.54 -5.88 9.18
CA ILE A 29 10.34 -5.70 7.96
C ILE A 29 11.78 -5.34 8.37
N ASP A 30 12.76 -5.97 7.72
CA ASP A 30 14.16 -5.56 7.85
C ASP A 30 14.40 -4.31 6.99
N TYR A 31 14.70 -3.20 7.65
CA TYR A 31 14.97 -1.92 7.01
C TYR A 31 16.47 -1.62 6.85
N ALA A 32 17.37 -2.57 7.11
CA ALA A 32 18.82 -2.33 7.06
C ALA A 32 19.28 -1.76 5.70
N ALA A 33 18.83 -2.36 4.59
CA ALA A 33 19.12 -1.87 3.24
C ALA A 33 18.52 -0.46 3.03
N PHE A 34 17.27 -0.25 3.45
CA PHE A 34 16.61 1.05 3.37
C PHE A 34 17.39 2.16 4.09
N ARG A 35 17.76 1.92 5.35
CA ARG A 35 18.49 2.86 6.20
C ARG A 35 19.90 3.12 5.69
N THR A 36 20.47 2.19 4.93
CA THR A 36 21.78 2.35 4.27
C THR A 36 21.67 3.21 3.01
N THR A 37 20.77 2.85 2.09
CA THR A 37 20.60 3.55 0.80
C THR A 37 20.06 4.97 0.96
N ARG A 38 19.13 5.19 1.92
CA ARG A 38 18.46 6.49 2.17
C ARG A 38 17.97 7.18 0.89
N PRO A 39 17.07 6.54 0.10
CA PRO A 39 16.63 7.09 -1.17
C PRO A 39 15.96 8.47 -0.97
N LYS A 40 16.29 9.43 -1.82
CA LYS A 40 15.75 10.80 -1.78
C LYS A 40 14.72 11.04 -2.88
N SER A 41 14.83 10.31 -3.98
CA SER A 41 13.93 10.35 -5.13
C SER A 41 13.40 8.95 -5.45
N ILE A 42 12.11 8.89 -5.81
CA ILE A 42 11.42 7.66 -6.18
C ILE A 42 10.86 7.81 -7.59
N LEU A 43 11.25 6.90 -8.46
CA LEU A 43 10.63 6.64 -9.76
C LEU A 43 9.45 5.68 -9.55
N VAL A 44 8.22 6.11 -9.78
CA VAL A 44 7.07 5.20 -9.77
C VAL A 44 6.89 4.65 -11.17
N LEU A 45 7.08 3.34 -11.33
CA LEU A 45 6.90 2.68 -12.62
C LEU A 45 5.41 2.47 -12.91
N PRO A 46 4.99 2.44 -14.19
CA PRO A 46 3.62 2.08 -14.54
C PRO A 46 3.23 0.75 -13.88
N PRO A 47 2.11 0.67 -13.14
CA PRO A 47 1.72 -0.55 -12.46
C PRO A 47 1.34 -1.65 -13.45
N VAL A 48 1.80 -2.87 -13.22
CA VAL A 48 1.34 -4.06 -13.95
C VAL A 48 -0.08 -4.38 -13.50
N ASN A 49 -0.98 -4.67 -14.43
CA ASN A 49 -2.37 -4.98 -14.16
C ASN A 49 -2.63 -6.48 -14.31
N GLU A 50 -3.03 -7.14 -13.22
CA GLU A 50 -3.50 -8.54 -13.23
C GLU A 50 -5.04 -8.63 -13.07
N SER A 51 -5.72 -7.49 -13.02
CA SER A 51 -7.18 -7.40 -12.94
C SER A 51 -7.82 -7.31 -14.34
N PRO A 52 -9.12 -7.61 -14.48
CA PRO A 52 -9.82 -7.49 -15.75
C PRO A 52 -10.15 -6.04 -16.15
N ASP A 53 -10.00 -5.06 -15.26
CA ASP A 53 -10.33 -3.66 -15.55
C ASP A 53 -9.16 -2.94 -16.22
N ILE A 54 -9.36 -2.41 -17.42
CA ILE A 54 -8.34 -1.73 -18.21
C ILE A 54 -7.80 -0.45 -17.54
N ASN A 55 -8.58 0.16 -16.64
CA ASN A 55 -8.22 1.43 -16.00
C ASN A 55 -7.32 1.24 -14.78
N ALA A 56 -7.08 -0.01 -14.35
CA ALA A 56 -6.39 -0.31 -13.10
C ALA A 56 -4.98 0.28 -13.01
N SER A 57 -4.18 0.15 -14.08
CA SER A 57 -2.82 0.68 -14.12
C SER A 57 -2.81 2.20 -14.00
N ALA A 58 -3.62 2.89 -14.80
CA ALA A 58 -3.68 4.36 -14.81
C ALA A 58 -4.27 4.92 -13.51
N GLY A 59 -5.36 4.31 -13.03
CA GLY A 59 -6.03 4.70 -11.78
C GLY A 59 -5.12 4.55 -10.57
N MET A 60 -4.40 3.43 -10.46
CA MET A 60 -3.43 3.25 -9.37
C MET A 60 -2.22 4.19 -9.51
N LEU A 61 -1.68 4.36 -10.73
CA LEU A 61 -0.54 5.24 -10.97
C LEU A 61 -0.81 6.69 -10.55
N ALA A 62 -1.99 7.21 -10.87
CA ALA A 62 -2.42 8.56 -10.52
C ALA A 62 -2.49 8.80 -9.00
N GLN A 63 -2.74 7.74 -8.22
CA GLN A 63 -2.94 7.81 -6.77
C GLN A 63 -1.66 7.61 -5.95
N LEU A 64 -0.56 7.16 -6.57
CA LEU A 64 0.68 6.79 -5.85
C LEU A 64 1.58 7.97 -5.52
N SER A 65 1.51 9.07 -6.29
CA SER A 65 2.38 10.23 -6.06
C SER A 65 2.11 10.93 -4.74
N PHE A 66 0.82 11.07 -4.38
CA PHE A 66 0.40 11.75 -3.15
C PHE A 66 0.99 11.13 -1.86
N PRO A 67 0.79 9.83 -1.54
CA PRO A 67 1.30 9.26 -0.29
C PRO A 67 2.82 9.28 -0.19
N LEU A 68 3.54 9.09 -1.31
CA LEU A 68 5.00 9.13 -1.33
C LEU A 68 5.54 10.56 -1.12
N ALA A 69 4.93 11.56 -1.76
CA ALA A 69 5.31 12.96 -1.59
C ALA A 69 5.06 13.43 -0.15
N GLU A 70 3.89 13.13 0.43
CA GLU A 70 3.56 13.43 1.83
C GLU A 70 4.49 12.69 2.82
N SER A 71 5.06 11.56 2.40
CA SER A 71 6.06 10.83 3.18
C SER A 71 7.46 11.46 3.13
N GLY A 72 7.67 12.51 2.33
CA GLY A 72 8.95 13.24 2.25
C GLY A 72 9.87 12.84 1.11
N TYR A 73 9.37 12.13 0.09
CA TYR A 73 10.13 11.76 -1.11
C TYR A 73 9.93 12.74 -2.25
N TYR A 74 10.95 12.92 -3.08
CA TYR A 74 10.76 13.52 -4.40
C TYR A 74 10.24 12.44 -5.34
N VAL A 75 9.01 12.59 -5.81
CA VAL A 75 8.39 11.65 -6.74
C VAL A 75 8.49 12.22 -8.13
N LEU A 76 9.06 11.45 -9.06
CA LEU A 76 9.13 11.88 -10.45
C LEU A 76 7.70 11.99 -11.03
N PRO A 77 7.41 13.00 -11.88
CA PRO A 77 6.08 13.14 -12.47
C PRO A 77 5.70 11.90 -13.28
N VAL A 78 4.70 11.16 -12.80
CA VAL A 78 4.32 9.84 -13.35
C VAL A 78 3.90 9.88 -14.81
N ALA A 79 3.31 11.00 -15.26
CA ALA A 79 2.96 11.21 -16.66
C ALA A 79 4.20 11.31 -17.56
N LEU A 80 5.24 12.05 -17.14
CA LEU A 80 6.49 12.16 -17.90
C LEU A 80 7.26 10.84 -17.92
N VAL A 81 7.20 10.09 -16.82
CA VAL A 81 7.79 8.75 -16.74
C VAL A 81 7.14 7.82 -17.75
N ALA A 82 5.80 7.74 -17.75
CA ALA A 82 5.05 6.92 -18.70
C ALA A 82 5.34 7.33 -20.16
N GLU A 83 5.35 8.64 -20.44
CA GLU A 83 5.64 9.15 -21.78
C GLU A 83 7.07 8.87 -22.23
N THR A 84 8.04 8.91 -21.31
CA THR A 84 9.43 8.54 -21.60
C THR A 84 9.53 7.07 -22.01
N PHE A 85 8.84 6.16 -21.32
CA PHE A 85 8.82 4.75 -21.72
C PHE A 85 8.22 4.55 -23.12
N ARG A 86 7.07 5.17 -23.39
CA ARG A 86 6.41 5.11 -24.71
C ARG A 86 7.30 5.63 -25.83
N ASN A 87 7.98 6.76 -25.61
CA ASN A 87 8.92 7.33 -26.59
C ASN A 87 10.15 6.45 -26.85
N ASN A 88 10.42 5.48 -25.98
CA ASN A 88 11.48 4.48 -26.15
C ASN A 88 10.95 3.11 -26.61
N GLY A 89 9.69 3.03 -27.07
CA GLY A 89 9.09 1.79 -27.58
C GLY A 89 8.71 0.78 -26.50
N LEU A 90 8.57 1.22 -25.24
CA LEU A 90 8.11 0.41 -24.11
C LEU A 90 6.66 0.80 -23.81
N ASP A 91 5.73 0.15 -24.49
CA ASP A 91 4.31 0.53 -24.49
C ASP A 91 3.53 -0.12 -23.33
N THR A 92 4.05 -1.21 -22.76
CA THR A 92 3.37 -1.92 -21.67
C THR A 92 4.04 -1.69 -20.31
N PRO A 93 3.27 -1.71 -19.20
CA PRO A 93 3.84 -1.68 -17.85
C PRO A 93 4.82 -2.82 -17.57
N ALA A 94 4.58 -4.00 -18.15
CA ALA A 94 5.46 -5.16 -17.98
C ALA A 94 6.84 -4.92 -18.61
N GLU A 95 6.88 -4.36 -19.82
CA GLU A 95 8.12 -3.97 -20.49
C GLU A 95 8.85 -2.88 -19.71
N ALA A 96 8.15 -1.85 -19.26
CA ALA A 96 8.73 -0.78 -18.44
C ALA A 96 9.33 -1.32 -17.12
N GLN A 97 8.66 -2.27 -16.46
CA GLN A 97 9.17 -2.93 -15.25
C GLN A 97 10.27 -3.97 -15.52
N ALA A 98 10.43 -4.44 -16.75
CA ALA A 98 11.51 -5.35 -17.14
C ALA A 98 12.85 -4.63 -17.38
N VAL A 99 12.84 -3.30 -17.51
CA VAL A 99 14.06 -2.50 -17.68
C VAL A 99 14.99 -2.67 -16.47
N ALA A 100 16.27 -2.91 -16.75
CA ALA A 100 17.28 -3.09 -15.71
C ALA A 100 17.36 -1.85 -14.79
N PRO A 101 17.45 -2.02 -13.45
CA PRO A 101 17.51 -0.90 -12.51
C PRO A 101 18.59 0.13 -12.83
N ALA A 102 19.78 -0.31 -13.24
CA ALA A 102 20.87 0.58 -13.63
C ALA A 102 20.49 1.47 -14.83
N LYS A 103 19.71 0.95 -15.79
CA LYS A 103 19.25 1.74 -16.95
C LYS A 103 18.14 2.72 -16.57
N LEU A 104 17.24 2.33 -15.66
CA LEU A 104 16.28 3.25 -15.06
C LEU A 104 16.99 4.39 -14.33
N GLN A 105 18.08 4.09 -13.61
CA GLN A 105 18.91 5.10 -12.96
C GLN A 105 19.55 6.05 -13.96
N GLU A 106 20.12 5.53 -15.04
CA GLU A 106 20.79 6.30 -16.10
C GLU A 106 19.82 7.30 -16.76
N ILE A 107 18.59 6.87 -17.05
CA ILE A 107 17.59 7.68 -17.75
C ILE A 107 16.94 8.70 -16.81
N PHE A 108 16.49 8.26 -15.63
CA PHE A 108 15.63 9.06 -14.76
C PHE A 108 16.37 9.74 -13.61
N GLY A 109 17.61 9.32 -13.29
CA GLY A 109 18.39 9.88 -12.19
C GLY A 109 17.77 9.65 -10.80
N ALA A 110 16.81 8.73 -10.66
CA ALA A 110 16.18 8.42 -9.40
C ALA A 110 17.07 7.52 -8.52
N ASP A 111 16.92 7.62 -7.19
CA ASP A 111 17.65 6.75 -6.26
C ASP A 111 17.01 5.36 -6.16
N ALA A 112 15.68 5.30 -6.18
CA ALA A 112 14.92 4.06 -6.08
C ALA A 112 13.73 4.04 -7.06
N ALA A 113 13.27 2.85 -7.42
CA ALA A 113 12.05 2.65 -8.18
C ALA A 113 11.00 1.88 -7.37
N LEU A 114 9.75 2.34 -7.42
CA LEU A 114 8.59 1.65 -6.90
C LEU A 114 7.96 0.82 -8.01
N TYR A 115 8.04 -0.49 -7.87
CA TYR A 115 7.35 -1.47 -8.70
C TYR A 115 6.00 -1.75 -8.06
N VAL A 116 4.92 -1.65 -8.85
CA VAL A 116 3.56 -1.88 -8.36
C VAL A 116 2.86 -2.88 -9.26
N LYS A 117 2.07 -3.76 -8.65
CA LYS A 117 1.24 -4.74 -9.32
C LYS A 117 -0.16 -4.68 -8.76
N VAL A 118 -1.13 -4.35 -9.61
CA VAL A 118 -2.54 -4.26 -9.24
C VAL A 118 -3.16 -5.65 -9.41
N THR A 119 -3.54 -6.27 -8.30
CA THR A 119 -4.10 -7.63 -8.27
C THR A 119 -5.62 -7.63 -8.30
N LYS A 120 -6.25 -6.55 -7.84
CA LYS A 120 -7.70 -6.30 -7.98
C LYS A 120 -7.94 -4.83 -8.27
N TYR A 121 -8.87 -4.56 -9.18
CA TYR A 121 -9.38 -3.23 -9.46
C TYR A 121 -10.75 -3.37 -10.09
N GLY A 122 -11.67 -2.48 -9.74
CA GLY A 122 -13.03 -2.49 -10.27
C GLY A 122 -14.04 -3.10 -9.31
N THR A 123 -15.12 -3.61 -9.88
CA THR A 123 -16.26 -4.13 -9.12
C THR A 123 -16.09 -5.61 -8.80
N SER A 124 -16.18 -5.96 -7.51
CA SER A 124 -16.31 -7.34 -7.05
C SER A 124 -17.78 -7.67 -6.80
N TYR A 125 -18.24 -8.77 -7.39
CA TYR A 125 -19.60 -9.28 -7.21
C TYR A 125 -19.57 -10.43 -6.22
N THR A 126 -20.22 -10.25 -5.07
CA THR A 126 -20.55 -11.34 -4.16
C THR A 126 -22.01 -11.72 -4.35
N VAL A 127 -22.43 -12.88 -3.82
CA VAL A 127 -23.81 -13.39 -3.97
C VAL A 127 -24.86 -12.41 -3.46
N ILE A 128 -24.51 -11.57 -2.48
CA ILE A 128 -25.43 -10.67 -1.79
C ILE A 128 -25.20 -9.19 -2.13
N ASN A 129 -23.95 -8.79 -2.43
CA ASN A 129 -23.56 -7.37 -2.57
C ASN A 129 -22.56 -7.16 -3.72
N SER A 130 -22.53 -5.94 -4.24
CA SER A 130 -21.51 -5.45 -5.16
C SER A 130 -20.68 -4.36 -4.47
N GLU A 131 -19.35 -4.44 -4.57
CA GLU A 131 -18.45 -3.45 -3.98
C GLU A 131 -17.29 -3.12 -4.93
N ALA A 132 -16.80 -1.88 -4.89
CA ALA A 132 -15.55 -1.52 -5.56
C ALA A 132 -14.38 -1.98 -4.68
N VAL A 133 -13.44 -2.75 -5.25
CA VAL A 133 -12.28 -3.31 -4.53
C VAL A 133 -11.01 -2.98 -5.30
N VAL A 134 -10.01 -2.49 -4.59
CA VAL A 134 -8.66 -2.29 -5.14
C VAL A 134 -7.63 -2.94 -4.24
N ALA A 135 -6.78 -3.79 -4.82
CA ALA A 135 -5.67 -4.43 -4.13
C ALA A 135 -4.40 -4.33 -4.98
N ALA A 136 -3.28 -4.05 -4.33
CA ALA A 136 -1.99 -3.93 -5.00
C ALA A 136 -0.84 -4.40 -4.11
N ASP A 137 0.16 -4.97 -4.78
CA ASP A 137 1.47 -5.30 -4.21
C ASP A 137 2.50 -4.27 -4.69
N ALA A 138 3.47 -3.96 -3.85
CA ALA A 138 4.57 -3.09 -4.22
C ALA A 138 5.92 -3.56 -3.64
N ARG A 139 6.98 -3.19 -4.34
CA ARG A 139 8.36 -3.28 -3.85
C ARG A 139 9.13 -2.03 -4.25
N LEU A 140 9.90 -1.50 -3.31
CA LEU A 140 10.84 -0.41 -3.53
C LEU A 140 12.23 -1.02 -3.76
N VAL A 141 12.88 -0.62 -4.84
CA VAL A 141 14.17 -1.18 -5.26
C VAL A 141 15.18 -0.04 -5.41
N ASP A 142 16.36 -0.21 -4.86
CA ASP A 142 17.50 0.69 -5.09
C ASP A 142 17.97 0.55 -6.55
N LEU A 143 18.01 1.66 -7.27
CA LEU A 143 18.39 1.65 -8.69
C LEU A 143 19.90 1.48 -8.92
N LYS A 144 20.73 1.76 -7.91
CA LYS A 144 22.20 1.56 -7.98
C LYS A 144 22.58 0.09 -7.82
N THR A 145 21.95 -0.58 -6.86
CA THR A 145 22.36 -1.93 -6.41
C THR A 145 21.40 -3.01 -6.85
N GLY A 146 20.16 -2.67 -7.23
CA GLY A 146 19.09 -3.63 -7.48
C GLY A 146 18.51 -4.26 -6.20
N ALA A 147 18.96 -3.83 -5.01
CA ALA A 147 18.49 -4.37 -3.75
C ALA A 147 17.03 -3.95 -3.48
N VAL A 148 16.22 -4.88 -2.99
CA VAL A 148 14.88 -4.56 -2.49
C VAL A 148 15.02 -3.88 -1.14
N LEU A 149 14.55 -2.63 -1.05
CA LEU A 149 14.59 -1.80 0.14
C LEU A 149 13.37 -2.03 1.03
N TRP A 150 12.21 -2.29 0.41
CA TRP A 150 10.94 -2.49 1.09
C TRP A 150 9.97 -3.25 0.18
N SER A 151 9.03 -3.98 0.77
CA SER A 151 7.88 -4.54 0.06
C SER A 151 6.64 -4.53 0.94
N GLY A 152 5.48 -4.44 0.30
CA GLY A 152 4.19 -4.41 1.00
C GLY A 152 3.03 -4.67 0.06
N SER A 153 1.88 -4.92 0.67
CA SER A 153 0.61 -5.16 -0.01
C SER A 153 -0.49 -4.41 0.72
N ALA A 154 -1.47 -3.91 -0.02
CA ALA A 154 -2.62 -3.24 0.55
C ALA A 154 -3.87 -3.50 -0.27
N SER A 155 -5.02 -3.43 0.40
CA SER A 155 -6.34 -3.43 -0.23
C SER A 155 -7.27 -2.44 0.45
N ALA A 156 -8.30 -2.01 -0.26
CA ALA A 156 -9.46 -1.30 0.25
C ALA A 156 -10.72 -1.69 -0.52
N SER A 157 -11.90 -1.47 0.08
CA SER A 157 -13.18 -1.61 -0.61
C SER A 157 -14.18 -0.52 -0.21
N SER A 158 -15.16 -0.28 -1.08
CA SER A 158 -16.25 0.66 -0.80
C SER A 158 -17.18 0.22 0.34
N ALA A 159 -17.13 -1.06 0.75
CA ALA A 159 -17.93 -1.59 1.85
C ALA A 159 -17.21 -1.52 3.22
N GLU A 160 -15.96 -1.05 3.25
CA GLU A 160 -15.18 -0.89 4.48
C GLU A 160 -15.81 0.19 5.37
N GLY A 161 -16.63 -0.24 6.34
CA GLY A 161 -17.36 0.63 7.25
C GLY A 161 -18.81 0.19 7.53
N LEU A 162 -19.37 -0.69 6.69
CA LEU A 162 -20.73 -1.25 6.90
C LEU A 162 -20.79 -2.25 8.07
N ASN A 163 -19.65 -2.79 8.49
CA ASN A 163 -19.52 -3.68 9.65
C ASN A 163 -18.78 -2.98 10.80
N ASN A 164 -19.56 -2.27 11.61
CA ASN A 164 -19.33 -1.78 12.99
C ASN A 164 -17.93 -2.02 13.66
N GLY A 165 -17.28 -0.94 14.14
CA GLY A 165 -16.64 -0.98 15.48
C GLY A 165 -15.12 -0.82 15.66
N GLY A 166 -14.29 -0.47 14.66
CA GLY A 166 -12.83 -0.39 14.91
C GLY A 166 -11.91 0.31 13.90
N GLY A 167 -12.44 0.96 12.86
CA GLY A 167 -11.62 1.67 11.87
C GLY A 167 -11.44 3.14 12.23
N GLY A 168 -10.20 3.57 12.49
CA GLY A 168 -9.88 4.98 12.75
C GLY A 168 -10.31 5.94 11.62
N LEU A 169 -10.11 7.24 11.84
CA LEU A 169 -10.61 8.37 11.02
C LEU A 169 -10.48 8.20 9.49
N MET A 170 -9.50 7.43 9.00
CA MET A 170 -9.33 7.12 7.58
C MET A 170 -10.45 6.25 6.98
N GLY A 171 -11.12 5.39 7.76
CA GLY A 171 -12.30 4.63 7.29
C GLY A 171 -13.57 5.49 7.17
N LEU A 172 -13.67 6.53 8.00
CA LEU A 172 -14.80 7.47 8.00
C LEU A 172 -14.72 8.49 6.85
N LEU A 173 -13.52 8.92 6.44
CA LEU A 173 -13.34 9.82 5.30
C LEU A 173 -13.68 9.15 3.95
N VAL A 174 -13.42 7.85 3.82
CA VAL A 174 -13.66 7.09 2.57
C VAL A 174 -15.14 6.87 2.32
N THR A 175 -15.90 6.57 3.37
CA THR A 175 -17.35 6.33 3.28
C THR A 175 -18.14 7.60 2.91
N ALA A 176 -17.74 8.77 3.44
CA ALA A 176 -18.42 10.04 3.14
C ALA A 176 -18.22 10.53 1.69
N VAL A 177 -17.04 10.34 1.10
CA VAL A 177 -16.77 10.79 -0.29
C VAL A 177 -17.40 9.85 -1.32
N VAL A 178 -17.40 8.54 -1.07
CA VAL A 178 -17.92 7.55 -2.04
C VAL A 178 -19.46 7.58 -2.12
N GLN A 179 -20.17 7.85 -1.01
CA GLN A 179 -21.64 7.94 -1.03
C GLN A 179 -22.17 9.14 -1.82
N GLN A 180 -21.34 10.17 -2.07
CA GLN A 180 -21.75 11.36 -2.81
C GLN A 180 -21.52 11.25 -4.33
N ILE A 181 -20.79 10.23 -4.79
CA ILE A 181 -20.49 9.96 -6.20
C ILE A 181 -21.29 8.72 -6.65
N ILE A 182 -22.61 8.84 -6.69
CA ILE A 182 -23.51 7.80 -7.24
C ILE A 182 -23.67 8.02 -8.75
N GLY A 183 -22.54 8.01 -9.48
CA GLY A 183 -22.52 8.24 -10.93
C GLY A 183 -22.01 7.04 -11.72
N SER A 184 -20.92 6.41 -11.27
CA SER A 184 -20.39 5.20 -11.91
C SER A 184 -19.46 4.41 -10.96
N LEU A 185 -19.49 3.07 -11.05
CA LEU A 185 -18.64 2.18 -10.24
C LEU A 185 -17.13 2.32 -10.59
N THR A 186 -16.84 2.82 -11.79
CA THR A 186 -15.49 3.19 -12.24
C THR A 186 -14.92 4.33 -11.38
N ASP A 187 -15.75 5.33 -11.05
CA ASP A 187 -15.35 6.46 -10.17
C ASP A 187 -15.10 5.99 -8.73
N ALA A 188 -15.91 5.03 -8.25
CA ALA A 188 -15.72 4.44 -6.94
C ALA A 188 -14.39 3.69 -6.84
N SER A 189 -14.02 2.93 -7.87
CA SER A 189 -12.75 2.19 -7.91
C SER A 189 -11.54 3.12 -7.91
N PHE A 190 -11.62 4.25 -8.63
CA PHE A 190 -10.58 5.29 -8.59
C PHE A 190 -10.41 5.90 -7.19
N THR A 191 -11.53 6.15 -6.49
CA THR A 191 -11.51 6.67 -5.12
C THR A 191 -10.95 5.64 -4.12
N VAL A 192 -11.37 4.39 -4.24
CA VAL A 192 -10.86 3.27 -3.42
C VAL A 192 -9.37 3.06 -3.67
N ALA A 193 -8.88 3.25 -4.91
CA ALA A 193 -7.46 3.19 -5.23
C ALA A 193 -6.63 4.23 -4.47
N GLY A 194 -7.16 5.43 -4.20
CA GLY A 194 -6.51 6.42 -3.33
C GLY A 194 -6.35 5.94 -1.88
N THR A 195 -7.34 5.21 -1.37
CA THR A 195 -7.25 4.60 -0.04
C THR A 195 -6.22 3.47 -0.02
N THR A 196 -6.23 2.62 -1.04
CA THR A 196 -5.25 1.56 -1.22
C THR A 196 -3.84 2.12 -1.36
N SER A 197 -3.63 3.21 -2.13
CA SER A 197 -2.32 3.84 -2.30
C SER A 197 -1.78 4.42 -0.99
N LEU A 198 -2.65 5.07 -0.20
CA LEU A 198 -2.31 5.56 1.14
C LEU A 198 -1.91 4.42 2.08
N ARG A 199 -2.60 3.28 2.02
CA ARG A 199 -2.25 2.08 2.81
C ARG A 199 -0.95 1.44 2.35
N LEU A 200 -0.71 1.44 1.06
CA LEU A 200 0.46 0.81 0.45
C LEU A 200 1.73 1.62 0.67
N ALA A 201 1.69 2.92 0.41
CA ALA A 201 2.89 3.72 0.15
C ALA A 201 3.11 4.89 1.12
N ALA A 202 2.24 5.09 2.12
CA ALA A 202 2.45 6.13 3.12
C ALA A 202 3.39 5.66 4.24
N ALA A 203 4.30 6.54 4.66
CA ALA A 203 5.16 6.34 5.82
C ALA A 203 4.40 6.51 7.15
N GLY A 204 5.04 6.10 8.25
CA GLY A 204 4.48 6.18 9.60
C GLY A 204 3.38 5.15 9.87
N ARG A 205 3.32 4.09 9.06
CA ARG A 205 2.42 2.95 9.25
C ARG A 205 3.24 1.73 9.69
N PRO A 206 2.66 0.81 10.47
CA PRO A 206 3.31 -0.47 10.75
C PRO A 206 3.71 -1.15 9.44
N ASN A 207 4.98 -1.53 9.32
CA ASN A 207 5.54 -2.16 8.12
C ASN A 207 5.42 -1.33 6.83
N GLY A 208 5.18 -0.03 6.93
CA GLY A 208 5.14 0.90 5.80
C GLY A 208 6.54 1.25 5.29
N ILE A 209 6.59 2.07 4.24
CA ILE A 209 7.83 2.74 3.85
C ILE A 209 8.32 3.65 5.01
N LEU A 210 9.63 3.85 5.12
CA LEU A 210 10.18 4.80 6.11
C LEU A 210 9.87 6.25 5.69
N TYR A 211 10.02 7.21 6.61
CA TYR A 211 9.96 8.61 6.22
C TYR A 211 11.12 8.98 5.29
N GLY A 212 10.80 9.75 4.25
CA GLY A 212 11.75 10.30 3.31
C GLY A 212 12.49 11.53 3.86
N PRO A 213 13.62 11.92 3.25
CA PRO A 213 14.50 12.98 3.76
C PRO A 213 13.86 14.37 3.88
N ARG A 214 12.74 14.62 3.21
CA ARG A 214 12.02 15.92 3.27
C ARG A 214 10.87 15.91 4.29
N SER A 215 10.62 14.79 4.95
CA SER A 215 9.61 14.72 6.01
C SER A 215 10.12 15.39 7.28
N PRO A 216 9.30 16.17 8.01
CA PRO A 216 9.61 16.62 9.36
C PRO A 216 9.88 15.47 10.35
N LYS A 217 9.40 14.26 10.02
CA LYS A 217 9.56 13.02 10.79
C LYS A 217 10.72 12.15 10.28
N TYR A 218 11.63 12.70 9.49
CA TYR A 218 12.74 11.93 8.96
C TYR A 218 13.60 11.33 10.10
N LEU A 219 13.87 10.02 10.02
CA LEU A 219 14.62 9.24 11.02
C LEU A 219 13.94 9.12 12.39
N SER A 220 12.64 9.39 12.52
CA SER A 220 11.89 9.15 13.76
C SER A 220 11.23 7.76 13.84
N ASP A 221 11.52 6.87 12.88
CA ASP A 221 10.98 5.51 12.74
C ASP A 221 11.88 4.43 13.37
#